data_AF-A0A6L7LBP2-F1
#
_entry.id   AF-A0A6L7LBP2-F1
#
_cell.length_a   1.000
_cell.length_b   1.000
_cell.length_c   1.000
_cell.angle_alpha   90.00
_cell.angle_beta   90.00
_cell.angle_gamma   90.00
#
_symmetry.space_group_name_H-M   'P 1'
#
loop_
_entity.id
_entity.type
_entity.pdbx_description
1 polymer ?
#
loop_
_entity_poly.entity_id
_entity_poly.type
_entity_poly.pdbx_seq_one_letter_code
_entity_poly.pdbx_strand_id
1 'polypeptide(L)'
;RDLLVDVYVEAEISRLFGLRNYWMRHTRQELAHEGPQHSLYRKQSGLRSAQAMLEVLGPYALTNDPKWDMSDGHMEVFQRASIVAMHPGGTAEIQKVIMARRLGAGRQVREQAGRLE
;
A
#
# COMPACT_ATOMS: atom_id res chain seq x y z
N ARG A 1 0.59 22.07 -5.64
CA ARG A 1 0.63 21.53 -7.01
C ARG A 1 1.42 20.23 -7.03
N ASP A 2 2.59 20.19 -6.39
CA ASP A 2 3.47 19.02 -6.39
C ASP A 2 2.87 17.81 -5.65
N LEU A 3 2.16 18.05 -4.55
CA LEU A 3 1.52 16.99 -3.76
C LEU A 3 0.56 16.09 -4.57
N LEU A 4 -0.24 16.65 -5.47
CA LEU A 4 -1.15 15.87 -6.31
C LEU A 4 -0.39 15.04 -7.36
N VAL A 5 0.74 15.56 -7.84
CA VAL A 5 1.64 14.82 -8.73
C VAL A 5 2.26 13.66 -7.97
N ASP A 6 2.69 13.87 -6.72
CA ASP A 6 3.25 12.81 -5.88
C ASP A 6 2.23 11.69 -5.65
N VAL A 7 0.99 12.04 -5.26
CA VAL A 7 -0.10 11.05 -5.10
C VAL A 7 -0.36 10.28 -6.40
N TYR A 8 -0.35 10.95 -7.54
CA TYR A 8 -0.51 10.31 -8.84
C TYR A 8 0.64 9.33 -9.14
N VAL A 9 1.89 9.75 -8.93
CA VAL A 9 3.07 8.89 -9.11
C VAL A 9 3.00 7.67 -8.19
N GLU A 10 2.54 7.85 -6.95
CA GLU A 10 2.36 6.74 -6.02
C GLU A 10 1.30 5.75 -6.49
N ALA A 11 0.17 6.24 -7.00
CA ALA A 11 -0.87 5.40 -7.56
C ALA A 11 -0.35 4.57 -8.77
N GLU A 12 0.44 5.20 -9.64
CA GLU A 12 1.04 4.53 -10.80
C GLU A 12 2.06 3.47 -10.40
N ILE A 13 2.90 3.72 -9.40
CA ILE A 13 3.84 2.70 -8.87
C ILE A 13 3.07 1.50 -8.32
N SER A 14 2.01 1.75 -7.53
CA SER A 14 1.16 0.68 -7.00
C SER A 14 0.48 -0.13 -8.11
N ARG A 15 -0.01 0.54 -9.17
CA ARG A 15 -0.59 -0.10 -10.36
C ARG A 15 0.42 -0.98 -11.09
N LEU A 16 1.63 -0.48 -11.31
CA LEU A 16 2.70 -1.21 -11.99
C LEU A 16 3.16 -2.44 -11.19
N PHE A 17 3.28 -2.33 -9.86
CA PHE A 17 3.54 -3.50 -9.01
C PHE A 17 2.43 -4.54 -9.11
N GLY A 18 1.16 -4.11 -9.11
CA GLY A 18 0.03 -5.00 -9.31
C GLY A 18 0.09 -5.74 -10.65
N LEU A 19 0.33 -5.00 -11.74
CA LEU A 19 0.45 -5.59 -13.09
C LEU A 19 1.62 -6.55 -13.23
N ARG A 20 2.80 -6.20 -12.70
CA ARG A 20 3.95 -7.11 -12.66
C ARG A 20 3.60 -8.40 -11.93
N ASN A 21 3.04 -8.28 -10.73
CA ASN A 21 2.69 -9.44 -9.90
C ASN A 21 1.64 -10.32 -10.58
N TYR A 22 0.66 -9.71 -11.24
CA TYR A 22 -0.35 -10.43 -12.04
C TYR A 22 0.30 -11.20 -13.19
N TRP A 23 1.12 -10.52 -14.01
CA TRP A 23 1.80 -11.14 -15.14
C TRP A 23 2.67 -12.32 -14.69
N MET A 24 3.49 -12.14 -13.65
CA MET A 24 4.36 -13.19 -13.11
C MET A 24 3.56 -14.44 -12.71
N ARG A 25 2.42 -14.26 -12.03
CA ARG A 25 1.54 -15.38 -11.66
C ARG A 25 0.96 -16.05 -12.90
N HIS A 26 0.49 -15.27 -13.86
CA HIS A 26 -0.12 -15.78 -15.08
C HIS A 26 0.87 -16.58 -15.94
N THR A 27 2.14 -16.15 -15.99
CA THR A 27 3.21 -16.83 -16.74
C THR A 27 4.00 -17.84 -15.90
N ARG A 28 3.54 -18.18 -14.69
CA ARG A 28 4.20 -19.12 -13.76
C ARG A 28 5.67 -18.78 -13.45
N GLN A 29 5.99 -17.49 -13.42
CA GLN A 29 7.28 -17.01 -12.92
C GLN A 29 7.31 -17.15 -11.40
N GLU A 30 8.48 -17.48 -10.86
CA GLU A 30 8.65 -17.57 -9.41
C GLU A 30 8.58 -16.18 -8.78
N LEU A 31 7.71 -16.03 -7.76
CA LEU A 31 7.64 -14.83 -6.95
C LEU A 31 8.56 -15.00 -5.74
N ALA A 32 9.49 -14.08 -5.57
CA ALA A 32 10.26 -13.92 -4.35
C ALA A 32 9.59 -12.86 -3.48
N HIS A 33 10.03 -11.61 -3.55
CA HIS A 33 9.65 -10.54 -2.63
C HIS A 33 8.55 -9.60 -3.17
N GLU A 34 8.08 -9.83 -4.40
CA GLU A 34 7.25 -8.90 -5.17
C GLU A 34 5.84 -8.72 -4.59
N GLY A 35 5.28 -9.78 -4.00
CA GLY A 35 3.98 -9.72 -3.30
C GLY A 35 4.05 -8.84 -2.05
N PRO A 36 4.94 -9.16 -1.09
CA PRO A 36 5.17 -8.32 0.09
C PRO A 36 5.59 -6.88 -0.25
N GLN A 37 6.40 -6.68 -1.30
CA GLN A 37 6.76 -5.35 -1.78
C GLN A 37 5.52 -4.53 -2.19
N HIS A 38 4.62 -5.12 -2.99
CA HIS A 38 3.39 -4.45 -3.40
C HIS A 38 2.48 -4.14 -2.20
N SER A 39 2.35 -5.10 -1.27
CA SER A 39 1.57 -4.93 -0.05
C SER A 39 2.11 -3.80 0.84
N LEU A 40 3.43 -3.79 1.08
CA LEU A 40 4.10 -2.74 1.85
C LEU A 40 3.91 -1.37 1.19
N TYR A 41 4.15 -1.29 -0.12
CA TYR A 41 4.03 -0.04 -0.85
C TYR A 41 2.61 0.52 -0.80
N ARG A 42 1.59 -0.32 -1.03
CA ARG A 42 0.17 0.09 -0.96
C ARG A 42 -0.20 0.60 0.44
N LYS A 43 0.29 -0.03 1.50
CA LYS A 43 0.05 0.39 2.88
C LYS A 43 0.62 1.79 3.14
N GLN A 44 1.88 2.01 2.79
CA GLN A 44 2.55 3.28 3.03
C GLN A 44 2.02 4.40 2.12
N SER A 45 1.71 4.10 0.85
CA SER A 45 1.14 5.09 -0.08
C SER A 45 -0.29 5.48 0.27
N GLY A 46 -1.10 4.55 0.79
CA GLY A 46 -2.42 4.89 1.33
C GLY A 46 -2.35 5.93 2.45
N LEU A 47 -1.39 5.78 3.37
CA LEU A 47 -1.19 6.74 4.47
C LEU A 47 -0.67 8.10 3.97
N ARG A 48 0.28 8.12 3.04
CA ARG A 48 0.78 9.37 2.43
C ARG A 48 -0.30 10.07 1.60
N SER A 49 -1.15 9.30 0.91
CA SER A 49 -2.30 9.85 0.18
C SER A 49 -3.32 10.46 1.14
N ALA A 50 -3.58 9.82 2.28
CA ALA A 50 -4.47 10.34 3.32
C ALA A 50 -3.92 11.64 3.92
N GLN A 51 -2.62 11.69 4.24
CA GLN A 51 -1.91 12.90 4.64
C GLN A 51 -2.05 14.01 3.59
N ALA A 52 -1.83 13.69 2.32
CA ALA A 52 -1.91 14.65 1.23
C ALA A 52 -3.34 15.20 1.03
N MET A 53 -4.36 14.35 1.17
CA MET A 53 -5.76 14.78 1.14
C MET A 53 -6.06 15.74 2.29
N LEU A 54 -5.55 15.46 3.50
CA LEU A 54 -5.72 16.34 4.65
C LEU A 54 -5.04 17.69 4.45
N GLU A 55 -3.85 17.73 3.83
CA GLU A 55 -3.14 18.98 3.53
C GLU A 55 -3.84 19.83 2.46
N VAL A 56 -4.47 19.20 1.47
CA VAL A 56 -5.18 19.91 0.39
C VAL A 56 -6.56 20.38 0.83
N LEU A 57 -7.33 19.53 1.49
CA LEU A 57 -8.71 19.79 1.86
C LEU A 57 -8.85 20.37 3.26
N GLY A 58 -7.81 20.31 4.09
CA GLY A 58 -7.88 20.72 5.49
C GLY A 58 -8.95 19.91 6.25
N PRO A 59 -9.66 20.54 7.20
CA PRO A 59 -10.68 19.88 8.01
C PRO A 59 -11.80 19.19 7.23
N TYR A 60 -12.05 19.59 5.97
CA TYR A 60 -13.08 18.99 5.12
C TYR A 60 -12.77 17.52 4.78
N ALA A 61 -11.50 17.08 4.88
CA ALA A 61 -11.16 15.66 4.73
C ALA A 61 -11.61 14.79 5.91
N LEU A 62 -12.00 15.38 7.04
CA LEU A 62 -12.30 14.69 8.30
C LEU A 62 -13.78 14.77 8.70
N THR A 63 -14.63 15.32 7.85
CA THR A 63 -16.06 15.47 8.13
C THR A 63 -16.91 14.68 7.15
N ASN A 64 -18.06 14.21 7.62
CA ASN A 64 -19.13 13.63 6.83
C ASN A 64 -20.43 14.46 6.95
N ASP A 65 -20.32 15.71 7.41
CA ASP A 65 -21.45 16.63 7.49
C ASP A 65 -21.92 16.98 6.06
N PRO A 66 -23.19 16.72 5.68
CA PRO A 66 -23.69 16.95 4.32
C PRO A 66 -23.55 18.39 3.83
N LYS A 67 -23.42 19.36 4.74
CA LYS A 67 -23.20 20.77 4.38
C LYS A 67 -21.78 21.06 3.92
N TRP A 68 -20.81 20.33 4.45
CA TRP A 68 -19.38 20.62 4.32
C TRP A 68 -18.61 19.58 3.52
N ASP A 69 -19.14 18.37 3.45
CA ASP A 69 -18.55 17.26 2.72
C ASP A 69 -19.09 17.17 1.30
N MET A 70 -18.18 17.32 0.33
CA MET A 70 -18.48 17.21 -1.10
C MET A 70 -18.20 15.79 -1.64
N SER A 71 -17.81 14.86 -0.77
CA SER A 71 -17.36 13.51 -1.10
C SER A 71 -18.31 12.41 -0.66
N ASP A 72 -19.46 12.73 -0.06
CA ASP A 72 -20.41 11.73 0.46
C ASP A 72 -19.78 10.73 1.44
N GLY A 73 -19.00 11.25 2.38
CA GLY A 73 -18.28 10.54 3.44
C GLY A 73 -16.98 9.87 3.01
N HIS A 74 -16.69 9.83 1.70
CA HIS A 74 -15.58 9.01 1.19
C HIS A 74 -14.21 9.48 1.69
N MET A 75 -13.98 10.79 1.83
CA MET A 75 -12.70 11.30 2.30
C MET A 75 -12.46 10.95 3.77
N GLU A 76 -13.44 11.16 4.63
CA GLU A 76 -13.38 10.81 6.06
C GLU A 76 -13.14 9.30 6.24
N VAL A 77 -13.90 8.48 5.51
CA VAL A 77 -13.77 7.02 5.56
C VAL A 77 -12.38 6.60 5.09
N PHE A 78 -11.86 7.21 4.02
CA PHE A 78 -10.51 6.93 3.53
C PHE A 78 -9.44 7.27 4.55
N GLN A 79 -9.56 8.40 5.27
CA GLN A 79 -8.64 8.79 6.34
C GLN A 79 -8.52 7.69 7.40
N ARG A 80 -9.65 7.22 7.95
CA ARG A 80 -9.65 6.11 8.92
C ARG A 80 -9.17 4.80 8.33
N ALA A 81 -9.61 4.48 7.11
CA ALA A 81 -9.26 3.24 6.45
C ALA A 81 -7.76 3.13 6.17
N SER A 82 -7.08 4.25 5.84
CA SER A 82 -5.64 4.28 5.59
C SER A 82 -4.81 3.82 6.79
N ILE A 83 -5.24 4.16 8.01
CA ILE A 83 -4.61 3.73 9.27
C ILE A 83 -4.86 2.24 9.50
N VAL A 84 -6.12 1.81 9.37
CA VAL A 84 -6.50 0.40 9.57
C VAL A 84 -5.78 -0.50 8.57
N ALA A 85 -5.66 -0.08 7.31
CA ALA A 85 -5.04 -0.83 6.23
C ALA A 85 -3.58 -1.24 6.50
N MET A 86 -2.90 -0.61 7.47
CA MET A 86 -1.54 -0.98 7.87
C MET A 86 -1.43 -2.42 8.40
N HIS A 87 -2.51 -3.02 8.93
CA HIS A 87 -2.44 -4.28 9.68
C HIS A 87 -2.86 -5.54 8.89
N PRO A 88 -3.98 -5.56 8.14
CA PRO A 88 -4.47 -6.79 7.49
C PRO A 88 -3.47 -7.39 6.50
N GLY A 89 -3.41 -8.73 6.43
CA GLY A 89 -2.48 -9.45 5.56
C GLY A 89 -1.01 -9.38 5.99
N GLY A 90 -0.75 -9.01 7.24
CA GLY A 90 0.57 -8.76 7.82
C GLY A 90 0.86 -7.26 7.89
N THR A 91 1.38 -6.81 9.03
CA THR A 91 1.75 -5.40 9.25
C THR A 91 2.83 -4.95 8.26
N ALA A 92 3.00 -3.64 8.07
CA ALA A 92 4.07 -3.10 7.23
C ALA A 92 5.47 -3.65 7.62
N GLU A 93 5.75 -3.78 8.92
CA GLU A 93 7.00 -4.36 9.41
C GLU A 93 7.10 -5.86 9.07
N ILE A 94 6.01 -6.62 9.18
CA ILE A 94 6.01 -8.03 8.75
C ILE A 94 6.29 -8.15 7.24
N GLN A 95 5.75 -7.25 6.40
CA GLN A 95 6.09 -7.28 4.97
C GLN A 95 7.58 -7.10 4.73
N LYS A 96 8.24 -6.18 5.44
CA LYS A 96 9.70 -5.98 5.36
C LYS A 96 10.47 -7.23 5.79
N VAL A 97 10.04 -7.87 6.88
CA VAL A 97 10.64 -9.13 7.37
C VAL A 97 10.51 -10.24 6.32
N ILE A 98 9.34 -10.43 5.72
CA ILE A 98 9.14 -11.42 4.66
C ILE A 98 10.06 -11.10 3.47
N MET A 99 10.13 -9.84 3.03
CA MET A 99 11.04 -9.45 1.94
C MET A 99 12.49 -9.79 2.27
N ALA A 100 12.97 -9.44 3.48
CA ALA A 100 14.34 -9.73 3.91
C ALA A 100 14.66 -11.23 3.85
N ARG A 101 13.75 -12.09 4.36
CA ARG A 101 13.91 -13.55 4.32
C ARG A 101 13.95 -14.11 2.90
N ARG A 102 13.13 -13.58 2.00
CA ARG A 102 13.10 -14.02 0.59
C ARG A 102 14.29 -13.52 -0.24
N LEU A 103 14.88 -12.39 0.16
CA LEU A 103 16.15 -11.91 -0.41
C LEU A 103 17.36 -12.67 0.15
N GLY A 104 17.21 -13.35 1.29
CA GLY A 104 18.28 -14.07 1.96
C GLY A 104 19.10 -13.21 2.92
N ALA A 105 18.57 -12.06 3.35
CA ALA A 105 19.22 -11.23 4.35
C ALA A 105 19.15 -11.93 5.72
N GLY A 106 20.32 -12.35 6.24
CA GLY A 106 20.45 -12.91 7.59
C GLY A 106 20.06 -14.38 7.76
N ARG A 107 19.94 -15.16 6.67
CA ARG A 107 19.69 -16.63 6.72
C ARG A 107 20.57 -17.38 5.72
N GLN A 108 20.86 -18.65 5.99
CA GLN A 108 21.59 -19.54 5.06
C GLN A 108 20.76 -19.95 3.84
N VAL A 109 19.44 -20.04 3.98
CA VAL A 109 18.51 -20.44 2.92
C VAL A 109 17.42 -19.38 2.76
N ARG A 110 17.07 -19.08 1.50
CA ARG A 110 15.98 -18.14 1.16
C ARG A 110 14.62 -18.79 1.37
N GLU A 111 13.71 -18.07 2.03
CA GLU A 111 12.30 -18.47 2.13
C GLU A 111 11.64 -18.36 0.74
N GLN A 112 10.76 -19.30 0.39
CA GLN A 112 10.04 -19.29 -0.89
C GLN A 112 8.58 -18.90 -0.71
N ALA A 113 8.02 -18.18 -1.68
CA ALA A 113 6.60 -17.86 -1.66
C ALA A 113 5.76 -19.15 -1.75
N GLY A 114 4.79 -19.31 -0.84
CA GLY A 114 3.83 -20.42 -0.88
C GLY A 114 4.30 -21.72 -0.20
N ARG A 115 5.54 -21.78 0.31
CA ARG A 115 5.94 -22.80 1.29
C ARG A 115 5.73 -22.25 2.69
N LEU A 116 4.93 -22.94 3.50
CA LEU A 116 4.90 -22.72 4.94
C LEU A 116 6.08 -23.51 5.52
N GLU A 117 6.99 -22.82 6.22
CA GLU A 117 7.99 -23.47 7.10
C GLU A 117 7.28 -24.16 8.28
#